data_AF-A0A7R9ZIH7-F1
#
_entry.id   AF-A0A7R9ZIH7-F1
#
_cell.length_a   1.000
_cell.length_b   1.000
_cell.length_c   1.000
_cell.angle_alpha   90.00
_cell.angle_beta   90.00
_cell.angle_gamma   90.00
#
_symmetry.space_group_name_H-M   'P 1'
#
loop_
_entity.id
_entity.type
_entity.pdbx_description
1 polymer ?
#
loop_
_entity_poly.entity_id
_entity_poly.type
_entity_poly.pdbx_seq_one_letter_code
_entity_poly.pdbx_strand_id
1 'polypeptide(L)'
;VWYPLGRPVGSTIYPGMQFTSVWIKQFLVGDRMSLNDVCCYLPAWFGALASALIGLIAYECTLPRNTGSDLVGTLVDAARGKYSEGRIGSGTRRVLGLSSPAVECGIFATGVMAVVPAHMMRSV
;
A
#
# COMPACT_ATOMS: atom_id res chain seq x y z
N VAL A 1 -26.30 -16.60 4.63
CA VAL A 1 -26.74 -17.38 5.82
C VAL A 1 -27.20 -18.75 5.32
N TRP A 2 -26.78 -19.82 5.98
CA TRP A 2 -27.13 -21.20 5.57
C TRP A 2 -28.48 -21.58 6.16
N TYR A 3 -29.55 -21.49 5.39
CA TYR A 3 -30.82 -22.08 5.82
C TYR A 3 -30.77 -23.61 5.65
N PRO A 4 -31.21 -24.43 6.62
CA PRO A 4 -31.86 -24.09 7.90
C PRO A 4 -30.94 -23.96 9.12
N LEU A 5 -29.64 -24.28 8.99
CA LEU A 5 -28.72 -24.46 10.13
C LEU A 5 -28.22 -23.14 10.77
N GLY A 6 -28.39 -22.01 10.09
CA GLY A 6 -27.74 -20.76 10.46
C GLY A 6 -26.21 -20.86 10.35
N ARG A 7 -25.52 -19.73 10.58
CA ARG A 7 -24.07 -19.71 10.72
C ARG A 7 -23.70 -18.79 11.89
N PRO A 8 -22.93 -19.24 12.88
CA PRO A 8 -22.47 -18.37 13.94
C PRO A 8 -21.40 -17.42 13.39
N VAL A 9 -21.81 -16.22 12.96
CA VAL A 9 -20.94 -15.27 12.26
C VAL A 9 -19.80 -14.80 13.16
N GLY A 10 -20.04 -14.56 14.45
CA GLY A 10 -19.02 -14.06 15.38
C GLY A 10 -17.87 -15.02 15.69
N SER A 11 -18.04 -16.33 15.54
CA SER A 11 -16.98 -17.33 15.80
C SER A 11 -16.38 -17.93 14.54
N THR A 12 -16.90 -17.58 13.36
CA THR A 12 -16.48 -18.19 12.07
C THR A 12 -15.96 -17.17 11.07
N ILE A 13 -15.83 -15.90 11.44
CA ILE A 13 -15.17 -14.88 10.62
C ILE A 13 -14.04 -14.21 11.40
N TYR A 14 -13.01 -13.78 10.68
CA TYR A 14 -12.02 -12.87 11.24
C TYR A 14 -12.59 -11.45 11.20
N PRO A 15 -12.84 -10.82 12.37
CA PRO A 15 -13.54 -9.53 12.43
C PRO A 15 -12.62 -8.35 12.08
N GLY A 16 -11.38 -8.60 11.66
CA GLY A 16 -10.36 -7.57 11.39
C GLY A 16 -10.84 -6.49 10.43
N MET A 17 -11.42 -6.88 9.28
CA MET A 17 -11.94 -5.90 8.30
C MET A 17 -13.10 -5.06 8.86
N GLN A 18 -13.92 -5.63 9.73
CA GLN A 18 -15.08 -4.95 10.30
C GLN A 18 -14.64 -3.94 11.38
N PHE A 19 -13.63 -4.29 12.18
CA PHE A 19 -13.07 -3.36 13.16
C PHE A 19 -12.27 -2.24 12.49
N THR A 20 -11.46 -2.54 11.46
CA THR A 20 -10.71 -1.49 10.75
C THR A 20 -11.65 -0.52 10.03
N SER A 21 -12.75 -1.00 9.42
CA SER A 21 -13.73 -0.13 8.76
C SER A 21 -14.43 0.82 9.72
N VAL A 22 -14.87 0.32 10.88
CA VAL A 22 -15.54 1.14 11.90
C VAL A 22 -14.56 2.12 12.53
N TRP A 23 -13.33 1.68 12.80
CA TRP A 23 -12.28 2.54 13.34
C TRP A 23 -11.98 3.72 12.41
N ILE A 24 -11.79 3.48 11.11
CA ILE A 24 -11.56 4.54 10.12
C ILE A 24 -12.76 5.50 10.07
N LYS A 25 -13.98 4.96 10.06
CA LYS A 25 -15.18 5.81 10.04
C LYS A 25 -15.27 6.70 11.27
N GLN A 26 -15.00 6.16 12.47
CA GLN A 26 -15.12 6.90 13.71
C GLN A 26 -14.01 7.94 13.91
N PHE A 27 -12.76 7.61 13.55
CA PHE A 27 -11.60 8.45 13.87
C PHE A 27 -11.14 9.35 12.72
N LEU A 28 -11.30 8.93 11.47
CA LEU A 28 -10.72 9.65 10.32
C LEU A 28 -11.78 10.46 9.55
N VAL A 29 -12.92 9.85 9.24
CA VAL A 29 -13.90 10.42 8.29
C VAL A 29 -15.13 11.03 8.97
N GLY A 30 -15.50 10.52 10.15
CA GLY A 30 -16.69 10.94 10.91
C GLY A 30 -17.98 10.67 10.14
N ASP A 31 -19.00 11.51 10.38
CA ASP A 31 -20.32 11.41 9.74
C ASP A 31 -20.38 11.94 8.29
N ARG A 32 -19.24 12.33 7.72
CA ARG A 32 -19.19 12.91 6.36
C ARG A 32 -19.38 11.87 5.25
N MET A 33 -19.13 10.59 5.52
CA MET A 33 -19.16 9.53 4.53
C MET A 33 -19.89 8.30 5.07
N SER A 34 -20.63 7.60 4.20
CA SER A 34 -21.39 6.43 4.63
C SER A 34 -20.44 5.27 4.95
N LEU A 35 -20.92 4.31 5.74
CA LEU A 35 -20.12 3.12 6.08
C LEU A 35 -19.87 2.26 4.83
N ASN A 36 -20.79 2.29 3.87
CA ASN A 36 -20.65 1.61 2.59
C ASN A 36 -19.45 2.16 1.80
N ASP A 37 -19.35 3.49 1.69
CA ASP A 37 -18.27 4.14 0.93
C ASP A 37 -16.91 3.83 1.54
N VAL A 38 -16.77 3.91 2.87
CA VAL A 38 -15.53 3.57 3.57
C VAL A 38 -15.12 2.12 3.28
N CYS A 39 -16.09 1.18 3.31
CA CYS A 39 -15.84 -0.22 2.98
C CYS A 39 -15.38 -0.42 1.52
N CYS A 40 -15.89 0.39 0.59
CA CYS A 40 -15.45 0.35 -0.81
C CYS A 40 -14.03 0.92 -0.99
N TYR A 41 -13.64 1.97 -0.26
CA TYR A 41 -12.30 2.58 -0.37
C TYR A 41 -11.19 1.83 0.39
N LEU A 42 -11.55 1.02 1.38
CA LEU A 42 -10.60 0.24 2.19
C LEU A 42 -9.58 -0.57 1.35
N PRO A 43 -9.99 -1.40 0.37
CA PRO A 43 -9.05 -2.16 -0.45
C PRO A 43 -8.09 -1.27 -1.25
N ALA A 44 -8.55 -0.10 -1.70
CA ALA A 44 -7.73 0.83 -2.47
C ALA A 44 -6.63 1.46 -1.60
N TRP A 45 -6.99 1.95 -0.41
CA TRP A 45 -6.04 2.57 0.51
C TRP A 45 -5.00 1.58 1.02
N PHE A 46 -5.45 0.41 1.47
CA PHE A 46 -4.54 -0.64 1.94
C PHE A 46 -3.71 -1.23 0.79
N GLY A 47 -4.24 -1.28 -0.43
CA GLY A 47 -3.49 -1.68 -1.62
C GLY A 47 -2.35 -0.72 -1.97
N ALA A 48 -2.61 0.59 -1.97
CA ALA A 48 -1.58 1.60 -2.19
C ALA A 48 -0.50 1.57 -1.09
N LEU A 49 -0.90 1.46 0.17
CA LEU A 49 0.05 1.30 1.30
C LEU A 49 0.89 0.03 1.15
N ALA A 50 0.29 -1.09 0.75
CA ALA A 50 1.01 -2.33 0.52
C ALA A 50 2.02 -2.20 -0.62
N SER A 51 1.64 -1.61 -1.77
CA SER A 51 2.57 -1.38 -2.89
C SER A 51 3.75 -0.49 -2.49
N ALA A 52 3.51 0.55 -1.68
CA ALA A 52 4.57 1.41 -1.16
C ALA A 52 5.52 0.64 -0.24
N LEU A 53 4.98 -0.13 0.72
CA LEU A 53 5.78 -0.95 1.64
C LEU A 53 6.58 -2.04 0.91
N ILE A 54 5.99 -2.69 -0.09
CA ILE A 54 6.69 -3.68 -0.92
C ILE A 54 7.85 -3.03 -1.67
N GLY A 55 7.67 -1.82 -2.20
CA GLY A 55 8.75 -1.06 -2.83
C GLY A 55 9.92 -0.77 -1.88
N LEU A 56 9.62 -0.42 -0.62
CA LEU A 56 10.63 -0.17 0.42
C LEU A 56 11.36 -1.45 0.85
N ILE A 57 10.63 -2.55 1.02
CA ILE A 57 11.22 -3.85 1.37
C ILE A 57 12.11 -4.34 0.23
N ALA A 58 11.64 -4.23 -1.02
CA ALA A 58 12.42 -4.58 -2.20
C ALA A 58 13.69 -3.73 -2.31
N TYR A 59 13.64 -2.44 -1.93
CA TYR A 59 14.80 -1.58 -1.88
C TYR A 59 15.84 -2.06 -0.86
N GLU A 60 15.44 -2.35 0.38
CA GLU A 60 16.35 -2.89 1.40
C GLU A 60 17.01 -4.21 0.96
N CYS A 61 16.27 -5.09 0.28
CA CYS A 61 16.83 -6.33 -0.27
C CYS A 61 17.91 -6.10 -1.36
N THR A 62 17.95 -4.93 -1.99
CA THR A 62 18.96 -4.61 -3.02
C THR A 62 20.24 -4.01 -2.47
N LEU A 63 20.29 -3.63 -1.19
CA LEU A 63 21.48 -3.05 -0.57
C LEU A 63 22.46 -4.15 -0.11
N PRO A 64 23.78 -3.92 -0.19
CA PRO A 64 24.80 -4.93 0.13
C PRO A 64 25.10 -5.00 1.64
N ARG A 65 24.54 -4.09 2.43
CA ARG A 65 24.65 -4.03 3.90
C ARG A 65 23.26 -3.84 4.49
N ASN A 66 22.90 -4.68 5.45
CA ASN A 66 21.70 -4.51 6.26
C ASN A 66 21.84 -3.22 7.08
N THR A 67 21.16 -2.16 6.67
CA THR A 67 21.05 -0.94 7.47
C THR A 67 19.89 -1.20 8.42
N GLY A 68 20.19 -1.61 9.67
CA GLY A 68 19.17 -1.90 10.69
C GLY A 68 18.38 -0.67 11.17
N SER A 69 18.09 0.27 10.28
CA SER A 69 17.34 1.49 10.56
C SER A 69 15.84 1.24 10.60
N ASP A 70 15.14 2.02 11.43
CA ASP A 70 13.69 2.06 11.51
C ASP A 70 13.02 2.27 10.15
N LEU A 71 11.75 1.90 10.01
CA LEU A 71 10.93 2.07 8.79
C LEU A 71 11.01 3.49 8.20
N VAL A 72 11.15 4.51 9.05
CA VAL A 72 11.30 5.91 8.64
C VAL A 72 12.71 6.19 8.11
N GLY A 73 13.73 5.55 8.69
CA GLY A 73 15.11 5.62 8.22
C GLY A 73 15.27 5.01 6.83
N THR A 74 14.64 3.85 6.58
CA THR A 74 14.66 3.20 5.26
C THR A 74 13.86 4.02 4.23
N LEU A 75 12.74 4.64 4.62
CA LEU A 75 12.01 5.61 3.79
C LEU A 75 12.85 6.85 3.43
N VAL A 76 13.56 7.42 4.41
CA VAL A 76 14.41 8.60 4.22
C VAL A 76 15.66 8.26 3.41
N ASP A 77 16.28 7.10 3.63
CA ASP A 77 17.43 6.64 2.84
C ASP A 77 17.02 6.22 1.42
N ALA A 78 15.80 5.69 1.23
CA ALA A 78 15.21 5.47 -0.09
C ALA A 78 14.97 6.81 -0.82
N ALA A 79 14.48 7.84 -0.12
CA ALA A 79 14.32 9.19 -0.67
C ALA A 79 15.66 9.91 -0.92
N ARG A 80 16.70 9.62 -0.14
CA ARG A 80 18.06 10.20 -0.26
C ARG A 80 18.96 9.47 -1.26
N GLY A 81 18.57 8.28 -1.73
CA GLY A 81 19.15 7.68 -2.92
C GLY A 81 20.50 6.99 -2.77
N LYS A 82 20.77 6.32 -1.65
CA LYS A 82 22.02 5.54 -1.47
C LYS A 82 21.92 4.17 -2.15
N TYR A 83 22.67 3.94 -3.23
CA TYR A 83 22.68 2.65 -3.94
C TYR A 83 23.92 1.80 -3.66
N SER A 84 23.73 0.48 -3.71
CA SER A 84 24.81 -0.45 -4.02
C SER A 84 25.28 -0.20 -5.44
N GLU A 85 26.57 0.09 -5.63
CA GLU A 85 27.16 0.24 -6.97
C GLU A 85 27.35 -1.16 -7.61
N GLY A 86 26.23 -1.80 -7.95
CA GLY A 86 26.17 -3.06 -8.68
C GLY A 86 26.05 -2.78 -10.17
N ARG A 87 27.15 -3.01 -10.89
CA ARG A 87 27.35 -2.93 -12.35
C ARG A 87 26.12 -3.40 -13.17
N ILE A 88 25.26 -2.48 -13.61
CA ILE A 88 24.22 -2.74 -14.62
C ILE A 88 24.40 -1.74 -15.77
N GLY A 89 24.66 -2.28 -16.97
CA GLY A 89 25.09 -1.52 -18.14
C GLY A 89 24.08 -0.48 -18.64
N SER A 90 24.53 0.78 -18.68
CA SER A 90 24.53 1.75 -19.80
C SER A 90 23.29 1.98 -20.72
N GLY A 91 22.21 1.19 -20.68
CA GLY A 91 21.24 1.14 -21.79
C GLY A 91 19.84 1.70 -21.55
N THR A 92 19.34 1.77 -20.31
CA THR A 92 17.92 2.07 -20.07
C THR A 92 17.74 3.49 -19.50
N ARG A 93 17.18 4.39 -20.32
CA ARG A 93 16.81 5.76 -19.92
C ARG A 93 15.86 5.72 -18.72
N ARG A 94 16.30 6.22 -17.57
CA ARG A 94 15.48 6.42 -16.37
C ARG A 94 14.45 7.51 -16.66
N VAL A 95 13.17 7.15 -16.80
CA VAL A 95 12.12 8.06 -17.29
C VAL A 95 11.74 9.12 -16.25
N LEU A 96 11.94 8.85 -14.95
CA LEU A 96 11.50 9.74 -13.85
C LEU A 96 12.63 10.25 -12.95
N GLY A 97 13.89 9.89 -13.22
CA GLY A 97 15.05 10.41 -12.50
C GLY A 97 15.11 10.06 -11.00
N LEU A 98 14.23 9.19 -10.51
CA LEU A 98 14.20 8.76 -9.13
C LEU A 98 15.02 7.47 -9.00
N SER A 99 16.21 7.63 -8.42
CA SER A 99 16.67 6.80 -7.31
C SER A 99 16.02 5.38 -7.15
N SER A 100 16.61 4.36 -7.80
CA SER A 100 16.30 2.90 -7.83
C SER A 100 15.08 2.42 -8.64
N PRO A 101 15.27 1.40 -9.51
CA PRO A 101 14.18 0.81 -10.29
C PRO A 101 13.13 0.12 -9.42
N ALA A 102 13.49 -0.39 -8.22
CA ALA A 102 12.54 -1.01 -7.31
C ALA A 102 11.59 0.03 -6.69
N VAL A 103 12.12 1.22 -6.37
CA VAL A 103 11.35 2.34 -5.81
C VAL A 103 10.49 3.01 -6.90
N GLU A 104 11.03 3.21 -8.10
CA GLU A 104 10.24 3.74 -9.25
C GLU A 104 9.03 2.84 -9.55
N CYS A 105 9.22 1.52 -9.64
CA CYS A 105 8.13 0.57 -9.84
C CYS A 105 7.13 0.59 -8.67
N GLY A 106 7.61 0.69 -7.42
CA GLY A 106 6.76 0.79 -6.23
C GLY A 106 5.90 2.05 -6.20
N ILE A 107 6.47 3.21 -6.50
CA ILE A 107 5.75 4.49 -6.59
C ILE A 107 4.74 4.47 -7.72
N PHE A 108 5.12 3.96 -8.90
CA PHE A 108 4.21 3.82 -10.03
C PHE A 108 3.02 2.90 -9.70
N ALA A 109 3.29 1.73 -9.13
CA ALA A 109 2.24 0.79 -8.70
C ALA A 109 1.31 1.41 -7.64
N THR A 110 1.88 2.14 -6.68
CA THR A 110 1.12 2.88 -5.66
C THR A 110 0.22 3.93 -6.30
N GLY A 111 0.73 4.68 -7.28
CA GLY A 111 -0.03 5.68 -8.03
C GLY A 111 -1.20 5.09 -8.80
N VAL A 112 -0.99 3.97 -9.50
CA VAL A 112 -2.06 3.26 -10.23
C VAL A 112 -3.12 2.74 -9.25
N MET A 113 -2.73 2.12 -8.15
CA MET A 113 -3.65 1.59 -7.14
C MET A 113 -4.41 2.69 -6.36
N ALA A 114 -3.87 3.91 -6.29
CA ALA A 114 -4.57 5.04 -5.68
C ALA A 114 -5.55 5.72 -6.66
N VAL A 115 -5.17 5.87 -7.93
CA VAL A 115 -5.93 6.63 -8.93
C VAL A 115 -7.07 5.82 -9.54
N VAL A 116 -6.83 4.54 -9.86
CA VAL A 116 -7.82 3.70 -10.57
C VAL A 116 -9.10 3.48 -9.74
N PRO A 117 -9.03 3.12 -8.44
CA PRO A 117 -10.24 2.95 -7.64
C PRO A 117 -10.98 4.28 -7.39
N ALA A 118 -10.25 5.38 -7.22
CA ALA A 118 -10.84 6.71 -7.07
C ALA A 118 -11.62 7.13 -8.33
N HIS A 119 -11.11 6.81 -9.51
CA HIS A 119 -11.80 7.07 -10.77
C HIS A 119 -13.01 6.16 -11.00
N MET A 120 -12.88 4.85 -10.72
CA MET A 120 -14.00 3.92 -10.85
C MET A 120 -15.18 4.30 -9.96
N MET A 121 -14.92 4.73 -8.73
CA MET A 121 -15.97 5.11 -7.76
C MET A 121 -16.56 6.50 -8.01
N ARG A 122 -15.92 7.34 -8.83
CA ARG A 122 -16.52 8.60 -9.30
C ARG A 122 -17.42 8.40 -10.53
N SER A 123 -17.31 7.27 -11.23
CA SER A 123 -18.07 6.98 -12.45
C SER A 123 -19.41 6.25 -12.21
N VAL A 124 -19.72 5.93 -10.96
CA VAL A 124 -21.00 5.34 -10.52
C VAL A 124 -21.94 6.40 -9.95
#